data_AF-A0A9E1IKC9-F1
#
_entry.id   AF-A0A9E1IKC9-F1
#
_cell.length_a   1.000
_cell.length_b   1.000
_cell.length_c   1.000
_cell.angle_alpha   90.00
_cell.angle_beta   90.00
_cell.angle_gamma   90.00
#
_symmetry.space_group_name_H-M   'P 1'
#
loop_
_entity.id
_entity.type
_entity.pdbx_description
1 polymer ?
#
loop_
_entity_poly.entity_id
_entity_poly.type
_entity_poly.pdbx_seq_one_letter_code
_entity_poly.pdbx_strand_id
1 'polypeptide(L)'
;MAGYAETVRKVLDGAFDDASPGERDEAVSNMVNVCSVTAAAVAIQPIPFLDMALIAPIQIALVQAIARIYGYHLDKKAVLEVLSAFGASIVAQNVIMAAAKFVPFLGWVVAPSMAFALTWALGEVADHYFRNGRGVPAEELREMFKKAYRSKRAEKESANKDNSTLRDKLKQLQDAYDAGLIDDETFNRKKEDLLSAF
;
A
#
# COMPACT_ATOMS: atom_id res chain seq x y z
N MET A 1 17.36 3.20 16.52
CA MET A 1 16.23 2.86 15.64
C MET A 1 16.18 1.36 15.56
N ALA A 2 15.11 0.75 16.07
CA ALA A 2 14.93 -0.69 15.95
C ALA A 2 14.77 -1.06 14.46
N GLY A 3 15.37 -2.16 14.03
CA GLY A 3 15.19 -2.62 12.64
C GLY A 3 13.75 -3.10 12.41
N TYR A 4 13.22 -3.00 11.19
CA TYR A 4 11.86 -3.47 10.86
C TYR A 4 11.58 -4.90 11.35
N ALA A 5 12.56 -5.81 11.20
CA ALA A 5 12.44 -7.20 11.66
C ALA A 5 12.32 -7.32 13.19
N GLU A 6 13.01 -6.44 13.92
CA GLU A 6 12.92 -6.37 15.38
C GLU A 6 11.56 -5.84 15.82
N THR A 7 11.05 -4.78 15.18
CA THR A 7 9.69 -4.28 15.44
C THR A 7 8.64 -5.35 15.18
N VAL A 8 8.70 -6.03 14.03
CA VAL A 8 7.76 -7.12 13.70
C VAL A 8 7.80 -8.20 14.75
N ARG A 9 9.00 -8.63 15.17
CA ARG A 9 9.16 -9.64 16.23
C ARG A 9 8.54 -9.17 17.54
N LYS A 10 8.86 -7.95 18.00
CA LYS A 10 8.27 -7.38 19.22
C LYS A 10 6.73 -7.34 19.17
N VAL A 11 6.16 -7.00 18.02
CA VAL A 11 4.69 -6.96 17.84
C VAL A 11 4.09 -8.36 17.90
N LEU A 12 4.75 -9.35 17.31
CA LEU A 12 4.31 -10.75 17.35
C LEU A 12 4.42 -11.35 18.75
N ASP A 13 5.47 -10.98 19.48
CA ASP A 13 5.73 -11.45 20.84
C ASP A 13 4.92 -10.68 21.90
N GLY A 14 4.17 -9.64 21.51
CA GLY A 14 3.32 -8.85 22.41
C GLY A 14 4.09 -7.94 23.36
N ALA A 15 5.35 -7.61 23.07
CA ALA A 15 6.26 -6.91 23.97
C ALA A 15 6.05 -5.38 24.04
N PHE A 16 4.80 -4.91 24.03
CA PHE A 16 4.43 -3.48 24.01
C PHE A 16 3.70 -2.99 25.27
N ASP A 17 3.48 -3.85 26.26
CA ASP A 17 2.75 -3.51 27.49
C ASP A 17 3.40 -2.32 28.23
N ASP A 18 4.73 -2.32 28.35
CA ASP A 18 5.51 -1.27 29.01
C ASP A 18 6.15 -0.25 28.04
N ALA A 19 5.78 -0.28 26.75
CA ALA A 19 6.37 0.60 25.75
C ALA A 19 5.96 2.07 25.97
N SER A 20 6.94 2.96 25.95
CA SER A 20 6.75 4.41 26.01
C SER A 20 5.97 4.92 24.78
N PRO A 21 5.34 6.11 24.86
CA PRO A 21 4.65 6.70 23.70
C PRO A 21 5.54 6.80 22.46
N GLY A 22 6.80 7.20 22.61
CA GLY A 22 7.75 7.28 21.50
C GLY A 22 8.09 5.94 20.86
N GLU A 23 8.21 4.87 21.67
CA GLU A 23 8.43 3.52 21.16
C GLU A 23 7.21 2.99 20.40
N ARG A 24 5.99 3.34 20.85
CA ARG A 24 4.76 3.01 20.13
C ARG A 24 4.68 3.75 18.80
N ASP A 25 4.99 5.04 18.80
CA ASP A 25 5.02 5.86 17.57
C ASP A 25 6.04 5.31 16.54
N GLU A 26 7.25 4.94 16.99
CA GLU A 26 8.27 4.32 16.12
C GLU A 26 7.79 2.97 15.58
N ALA A 27 7.19 2.13 16.42
CA ALA A 27 6.70 0.82 16.01
C ALA A 27 5.53 0.92 15.01
N VAL A 28 4.58 1.82 15.24
CA VAL A 28 3.49 2.09 14.30
C VAL A 28 4.05 2.55 12.97
N SER A 29 4.91 3.56 12.96
CA SER A 29 5.54 4.06 11.73
C SER A 29 6.27 2.97 10.97
N ASN A 30 7.03 2.11 11.66
CA ASN A 30 7.72 0.98 11.05
C ASN A 30 6.76 -0.02 10.40
N MET A 31 5.67 -0.38 11.09
CA MET A 31 4.66 -1.30 10.58
C MET A 31 3.92 -0.71 9.37
N VAL A 32 3.53 0.56 9.43
CA VAL A 32 2.89 1.27 8.31
C VAL A 32 3.79 1.29 7.09
N ASN A 33 5.07 1.63 7.27
CA ASN A 33 6.05 1.66 6.18
C ASN A 33 6.26 0.28 5.55
N VAL A 34 6.61 -0.74 6.34
CA VAL A 34 6.95 -2.07 5.80
C VAL A 34 5.75 -2.71 5.11
N CYS A 35 4.54 -2.59 5.67
CA CYS A 35 3.33 -3.13 5.05
C CYS A 35 2.97 -2.36 3.78
N SER A 36 3.11 -1.03 3.75
CA SER A 36 2.81 -0.22 2.56
C SER A 36 3.76 -0.51 1.41
N VAL A 37 5.06 -0.65 1.68
CA VAL A 37 6.06 -1.05 0.68
C VAL A 37 5.78 -2.47 0.19
N THR A 38 5.46 -3.40 1.10
CA THR A 38 5.15 -4.79 0.73
C THR A 38 3.90 -4.87 -0.15
N ALA A 39 2.84 -4.14 0.20
CA ALA A 39 1.61 -4.07 -0.61
C ALA A 39 1.87 -3.46 -1.99
N ALA A 40 2.71 -2.42 -2.07
CA ALA A 40 3.13 -1.83 -3.34
C ALA A 40 3.89 -2.84 -4.21
N ALA A 41 4.84 -3.58 -3.63
CA ALA A 41 5.60 -4.62 -4.33
C ALA A 41 4.69 -5.72 -4.87
N VAL A 42 3.74 -6.20 -4.05
CA VAL A 42 2.72 -7.16 -4.48
C VAL A 42 1.86 -6.63 -5.62
N ALA A 43 1.62 -5.33 -5.70
CA ALA A 43 0.79 -4.73 -6.74
C ALA A 43 1.48 -4.57 -8.11
N ILE A 44 2.80 -4.83 -8.21
CA ILE A 44 3.56 -4.77 -9.48
C ILE A 44 3.15 -5.89 -10.45
N GLN A 45 2.56 -6.97 -9.94
CA GLN A 45 2.18 -8.14 -10.75
C GLN A 45 1.01 -7.85 -11.74
N PRO A 46 1.03 -8.46 -12.95
CA PRO A 46 0.11 -8.13 -14.05
C PRO A 46 -1.27 -8.83 -14.00
N ILE A 47 -1.48 -9.77 -13.08
CA ILE A 47 -2.72 -10.53 -12.90
C ILE A 47 -3.74 -9.69 -12.11
N PRO A 48 -4.88 -9.29 -12.73
CA PRO A 48 -5.96 -8.63 -12.02
C PRO A 48 -6.53 -9.53 -10.93
N PHE A 49 -6.99 -8.94 -9.82
CA PHE A 49 -7.62 -9.62 -8.68
C PHE A 49 -6.71 -10.54 -7.84
N LEU A 50 -5.55 -10.99 -8.33
CA LEU A 50 -4.59 -11.76 -7.52
C LEU A 50 -4.01 -10.92 -6.38
N ASP A 51 -3.91 -9.62 -6.58
CA ASP A 51 -3.58 -8.64 -5.56
C ASP A 51 -4.58 -8.64 -4.39
N MET A 52 -5.85 -8.99 -4.59
CA MET A 52 -6.80 -9.16 -3.48
C MET A 52 -6.31 -10.19 -2.47
N ALA A 53 -5.91 -11.36 -2.96
CA ALA A 53 -5.53 -12.51 -2.12
C ALA A 53 -4.23 -12.26 -1.37
N LEU A 54 -3.37 -11.39 -1.91
CA LEU A 54 -2.03 -11.13 -1.38
C LEU A 54 -1.95 -9.84 -0.55
N ILE A 55 -2.67 -8.78 -0.91
CA ILE A 55 -2.66 -7.48 -0.21
C ILE A 55 -3.57 -7.51 1.02
N ALA A 56 -4.74 -8.15 0.96
CA ALA A 56 -5.66 -8.16 2.10
C ALA A 56 -5.04 -8.75 3.38
N PRO A 57 -4.28 -9.87 3.34
CA PRO A 57 -3.56 -10.36 4.51
C PRO A 57 -2.56 -9.34 5.08
N ILE A 58 -1.86 -8.57 4.23
CA ILE A 58 -0.91 -7.54 4.66
C ILE A 58 -1.64 -6.43 5.43
N GLN A 59 -2.76 -5.95 4.91
CA GLN A 59 -3.57 -4.91 5.55
C GLN A 59 -4.19 -5.39 6.87
N ILE A 60 -4.65 -6.65 6.91
CA ILE A 60 -5.16 -7.27 8.15
C ILE A 60 -4.04 -7.35 9.19
N ALA A 61 -2.86 -7.84 8.81
CA ALA A 61 -1.71 -7.96 9.69
C ALA A 61 -1.26 -6.58 10.21
N LEU A 62 -1.29 -5.54 9.37
CA LEU A 62 -1.01 -4.16 9.77
C LEU A 62 -1.94 -3.68 10.88
N VAL A 63 -3.26 -3.83 10.70
CA VAL A 63 -4.24 -3.39 11.71
C VAL A 63 -4.12 -4.20 12.99
N GLN A 64 -3.87 -5.52 12.90
CA GLN A 64 -3.61 -6.36 14.08
C GLN A 64 -2.34 -5.93 14.81
N ALA A 65 -1.28 -5.59 14.07
CA ALA A 65 -0.02 -5.13 14.63
C ALA A 65 -0.21 -3.82 15.40
N ILE A 66 -0.87 -2.83 14.81
CA ILE A 66 -1.17 -1.55 15.47
C ILE A 66 -2.07 -1.77 16.68
N ALA A 67 -3.11 -2.62 16.57
CA ALA A 67 -3.96 -2.98 17.69
C ALA A 67 -3.13 -3.53 18.87
N ARG A 68 -2.21 -4.47 18.61
CA ARG A 68 -1.31 -5.04 19.62
C ARG A 68 -0.36 -4.02 20.23
N ILE A 69 0.16 -3.08 19.45
CA ILE A 69 1.00 -1.98 19.97
C ILE A 69 0.23 -1.17 21.02
N TYR A 70 -1.10 -1.07 20.92
CA TYR A 70 -1.97 -0.42 21.89
C TYR A 70 -2.60 -1.38 22.92
N GLY A 71 -2.15 -2.64 22.99
CA GLY A 71 -2.65 -3.65 23.94
C GLY A 71 -3.95 -4.35 23.53
N TYR A 72 -4.46 -4.10 22.32
CA TYR A 72 -5.67 -4.74 21.80
C TYR A 72 -5.35 -6.03 21.03
N HIS A 73 -6.09 -7.09 21.34
CA HIS A 73 -6.01 -8.36 20.63
C HIS A 73 -7.25 -8.54 19.76
N LEU A 74 -7.07 -8.42 18.44
CA LEU A 74 -8.15 -8.56 17.47
C LEU A 74 -7.97 -9.82 16.63
N ASP A 75 -9.04 -10.59 16.51
CA ASP A 75 -9.12 -11.63 15.49
C ASP A 75 -9.37 -11.02 14.10
N LYS A 76 -9.33 -11.87 13.06
CA LYS A 76 -9.53 -11.43 11.68
C LYS A 76 -10.92 -10.79 11.47
N LYS A 77 -11.96 -11.26 12.15
CA LYS A 77 -13.32 -10.74 11.96
C LYS A 77 -13.43 -9.32 12.53
N ALA A 78 -12.91 -9.11 13.74
CA ALA A 78 -12.88 -7.80 14.38
C ALA A 78 -12.06 -6.78 13.56
N VAL A 79 -10.97 -7.22 12.93
CA VAL A 79 -10.19 -6.34 12.01
C VAL A 79 -11.02 -5.95 10.79
N LEU A 80 -11.74 -6.89 10.18
CA LEU A 80 -12.61 -6.59 9.04
C LEU A 80 -13.74 -5.61 9.40
N GLU A 81 -14.30 -5.73 10.60
CA GLU A 81 -15.28 -4.77 11.14
C GLU A 81 -14.66 -3.38 11.32
N VAL A 82 -13.46 -3.29 11.89
CA VAL A 82 -12.71 -2.03 12.06
C VAL A 82 -12.40 -1.39 10.70
N LEU A 83 -11.92 -2.17 9.73
CA LEU A 83 -11.68 -1.70 8.36
C LEU A 83 -12.96 -1.17 7.70
N SER A 84 -14.10 -1.83 7.94
CA SER A 84 -15.41 -1.36 7.45
C SER A 84 -15.83 -0.03 8.07
N ALA A 85 -15.51 0.19 9.35
CA ALA A 85 -15.78 1.45 10.04
C ALA A 85 -14.99 2.61 9.43
N PHE A 86 -13.76 2.35 8.95
CA PHE A 86 -12.93 3.32 8.24
C PHE A 86 -13.47 3.68 6.85
N GLY A 87 -14.49 2.96 6.37
CA GLY A 87 -14.98 3.06 4.99
C GLY A 87 -14.02 2.45 3.97
N ALA A 88 -13.06 1.65 4.42
CA ALA A 88 -12.12 0.93 3.58
C ALA A 88 -12.69 -0.43 3.19
N SER A 89 -13.59 -0.45 2.21
CA SER A 89 -14.08 -1.71 1.65
C SER A 89 -12.99 -2.34 0.78
N ILE A 90 -12.45 -3.48 1.25
CA ILE A 90 -11.49 -4.30 0.49
C ILE A 90 -12.05 -4.59 -0.91
N VAL A 91 -13.35 -4.93 -1.01
CA VAL A 91 -14.01 -5.18 -2.31
C VAL A 91 -13.95 -3.96 -3.23
N ALA A 92 -14.29 -2.76 -2.71
CA ALA A 92 -14.32 -1.54 -3.51
C ALA A 92 -12.91 -1.13 -3.98
N GLN A 93 -11.91 -1.22 -3.11
CA GLN A 93 -10.50 -1.03 -3.47
C GLN A 93 -10.13 -1.86 -4.69
N ASN A 94 -10.47 -3.14 -4.66
CA ASN A 94 -9.99 -4.09 -5.64
C ASN A 94 -10.62 -3.89 -7.01
N VAL A 95 -11.86 -3.40 -7.08
CA VAL A 95 -12.46 -2.97 -8.35
C VAL A 95 -11.64 -1.83 -8.96
N ILE A 96 -11.22 -0.85 -8.14
CA ILE A 96 -10.44 0.29 -8.61
C ILE A 96 -9.02 -0.14 -9.03
N MET A 97 -8.38 -1.03 -8.27
CA MET A 97 -7.05 -1.56 -8.63
C MET A 97 -7.08 -2.43 -9.89
N ALA A 98 -8.10 -3.29 -10.04
CA ALA A 98 -8.31 -4.06 -11.26
C ALA A 98 -8.53 -3.14 -12.47
N ALA A 99 -9.37 -2.11 -12.33
CA ALA A 99 -9.58 -1.10 -13.37
C ALA A 99 -8.26 -0.39 -13.77
N ALA A 100 -7.41 -0.05 -12.81
CA ALA A 100 -6.12 0.60 -13.07
C ALA A 100 -5.16 -0.29 -13.89
N LYS A 101 -5.27 -1.62 -13.76
CA LYS A 101 -4.44 -2.59 -14.52
C LYS A 101 -4.86 -2.73 -15.99
N PHE A 102 -6.08 -2.32 -16.36
CA PHE A 102 -6.51 -2.27 -17.76
C PHE A 102 -5.96 -1.08 -18.54
N VAL A 103 -5.21 -0.18 -17.90
CA VAL A 103 -4.55 0.94 -18.59
C VAL A 103 -3.13 0.54 -19.00
N PRO A 104 -2.85 0.29 -20.30
CA PRO A 104 -1.52 -0.10 -20.77
C PRO A 104 -0.48 0.95 -20.38
N PHE A 105 0.71 0.51 -19.96
CA PHE A 105 1.86 1.33 -19.53
C PHE A 105 1.65 2.24 -18.29
N LEU A 106 0.41 2.54 -17.90
CA LEU A 106 0.08 3.31 -16.69
C LEU A 106 -0.15 2.43 -15.46
N GLY A 107 -0.66 1.20 -15.64
CA GLY A 107 -0.97 0.28 -14.54
C GLY A 107 0.21 -0.08 -13.64
N TRP A 108 1.44 -0.11 -14.18
CA TRP A 108 2.65 -0.57 -13.47
C TRP A 108 3.14 0.42 -12.40
N VAL A 109 2.70 1.66 -12.49
CA VAL A 109 3.07 2.74 -11.58
C VAL A 109 1.87 3.15 -10.74
N VAL A 110 0.68 3.14 -11.33
CA VAL A 110 -0.57 3.49 -10.65
C VAL A 110 -0.94 2.43 -9.60
N ALA A 111 -0.84 1.14 -9.93
CA ALA A 111 -1.23 0.09 -8.99
C ALA A 111 -0.34 0.04 -7.74
N PRO A 112 1.01 0.11 -7.83
CA PRO A 112 1.87 0.20 -6.64
C PRO A 112 1.64 1.48 -5.82
N SER A 113 1.47 2.64 -6.48
CA SER A 113 1.15 3.90 -5.76
C SER A 113 -0.16 3.80 -4.99
N MET A 114 -1.20 3.22 -5.60
CA MET A 114 -2.50 3.02 -4.95
C MET A 114 -2.40 2.03 -3.79
N ALA A 115 -1.74 0.89 -3.98
CA ALA A 115 -1.56 -0.12 -2.94
C ALA A 115 -0.77 0.42 -1.74
N PHE A 116 0.29 1.20 -2.01
CA PHE A 116 1.05 1.93 -0.98
C PHE A 116 0.14 2.89 -0.22
N ALA A 117 -0.49 3.83 -0.94
CA ALA A 117 -1.25 4.92 -0.34
C ALA A 117 -2.44 4.42 0.48
N LEU A 118 -3.05 3.34 0.03
CA LEU A 118 -4.15 2.73 0.75
C LEU A 118 -3.69 2.06 2.04
N THR A 119 -2.65 1.24 1.97
CA THR A 119 -2.10 0.55 3.15
C THR A 119 -1.59 1.56 4.17
N TRP A 120 -1.00 2.66 3.70
CA TRP A 120 -0.62 3.79 4.53
C TRP A 120 -1.83 4.42 5.24
N ALA A 121 -2.88 4.74 4.49
CA ALA A 121 -4.09 5.36 5.04
C ALA A 121 -4.78 4.47 6.07
N LEU A 122 -4.79 3.15 5.86
CA LEU A 122 -5.28 2.19 6.85
C LEU A 122 -4.45 2.23 8.14
N GLY A 123 -3.13 2.31 8.00
CA GLY A 123 -2.20 2.44 9.12
C GLY A 123 -2.45 3.67 9.98
N GLU A 124 -2.51 4.84 9.34
CA GLU A 124 -2.77 6.13 10.00
C GLU A 124 -4.10 6.15 10.76
N VAL A 125 -5.16 5.63 10.13
CA VAL A 125 -6.51 5.63 10.72
C VAL A 125 -6.61 4.59 11.82
N ALA A 126 -5.95 3.43 11.68
CA ALA A 126 -5.85 2.44 12.74
C ALA A 126 -5.08 3.00 13.95
N ASP A 127 -3.97 3.70 13.72
CA ASP A 127 -3.21 4.34 14.78
C ASP A 127 -4.08 5.33 15.57
N HIS A 128 -4.75 6.26 14.87
CA HIS A 128 -5.66 7.22 15.50
C HIS A 128 -6.81 6.52 16.25
N TYR A 129 -7.40 5.48 15.66
CA TYR A 129 -8.49 4.73 16.27
C TYR A 129 -8.08 4.05 17.59
N PHE A 130 -6.96 3.34 17.61
CA PHE A 130 -6.51 2.62 18.81
C PHE A 130 -5.88 3.53 19.86
N ARG A 131 -5.15 4.58 19.45
CA ARG A 131 -4.61 5.61 20.34
C ARG A 131 -5.71 6.31 21.15
N ASN A 132 -6.88 6.50 20.54
CA ASN A 132 -8.05 7.11 21.17
C ASN A 132 -9.02 6.07 21.78
N GLY A 133 -8.50 4.90 22.16
CA GLY A 133 -9.27 3.90 22.91
C GLY A 133 -10.47 3.33 22.14
N ARG A 134 -10.44 3.36 20.80
CA ARG A 134 -11.51 2.88 19.90
C ARG A 134 -12.79 3.72 19.92
N GLY A 135 -12.76 4.91 20.52
CA GLY A 135 -13.90 5.80 20.69
C GLY A 135 -14.16 6.80 19.56
N VAL A 136 -13.41 6.71 18.45
CA VAL A 136 -13.50 7.68 17.34
C VAL A 136 -14.75 7.42 16.48
N PRO A 137 -15.57 8.43 16.17
CA PRO A 137 -16.73 8.28 15.29
C PRO A 137 -16.36 7.76 13.89
N ALA A 138 -17.19 6.88 13.34
CA ALA A 138 -16.93 6.28 12.01
C ALA A 138 -16.81 7.32 10.89
N GLU A 139 -17.54 8.44 10.98
CA GLU A 139 -17.43 9.51 9.97
C GLU A 139 -16.07 10.19 9.97
N GLU A 140 -15.53 10.49 11.16
CA GLU A 140 -14.20 11.06 11.31
C GLU A 140 -13.12 10.12 10.76
N LEU A 141 -13.23 8.81 11.06
CA LEU A 141 -12.31 7.79 10.54
C LEU A 141 -12.36 7.72 9.01
N ARG A 142 -13.55 7.83 8.41
CA ARG A 142 -13.73 7.84 6.94
C ARG A 142 -13.14 9.08 6.30
N GLU A 143 -13.34 10.25 6.89
CA GLU A 143 -12.77 11.49 6.39
C GLU A 143 -11.24 11.48 6.47
N MET A 144 -10.69 11.03 7.60
CA MET A 144 -9.27 10.86 7.81
C MET A 144 -8.68 9.89 6.79
N PHE A 145 -9.30 8.72 6.61
CA PHE A 145 -8.89 7.73 5.61
C PHE A 145 -8.86 8.33 4.20
N LYS A 146 -9.94 8.99 3.78
CA LYS A 146 -10.05 9.64 2.46
C LYS A 146 -8.95 10.69 2.27
N LYS A 147 -8.68 11.50 3.29
CA LYS A 147 -7.64 12.54 3.25
C LYS A 147 -6.24 11.93 3.15
N ALA A 148 -5.92 10.96 4.01
CA ALA A 148 -4.65 10.26 4.02
C ALA A 148 -4.38 9.54 2.70
N TYR A 149 -5.37 8.80 2.18
CA TYR A 149 -5.27 8.10 0.90
C TYR A 149 -5.01 9.07 -0.27
N ARG A 150 -5.80 10.15 -0.39
CA ARG A 150 -5.62 11.13 -1.48
C ARG A 150 -4.25 11.81 -1.42
N SER A 151 -3.84 12.25 -0.23
CA SER A 151 -2.55 12.92 -0.04
C SER A 151 -1.39 11.99 -0.38
N LYS A 152 -1.38 10.77 0.18
CA LYS A 152 -0.28 9.82 -0.04
C LYS A 152 -0.25 9.28 -1.47
N ARG A 153 -1.42 9.10 -2.10
CA ARG A 153 -1.50 8.72 -3.52
C ARG A 153 -0.90 9.82 -4.41
N ALA A 154 -1.26 11.07 -4.18
CA ALA A 154 -0.71 12.19 -4.94
C ALA A 154 0.81 12.31 -4.77
N GLU A 155 1.33 12.15 -3.55
CA GLU A 155 2.77 12.10 -3.25
C GLU A 155 3.49 10.99 -4.03
N LYS A 156 2.93 9.77 -4.06
CA LYS A 156 3.53 8.65 -4.80
C LYS A 156 3.40 8.81 -6.31
N GLU A 157 2.29 9.35 -6.80
CA GLU A 157 2.13 9.66 -8.22
C GLU A 157 3.09 10.77 -8.69
N SER A 158 3.34 11.80 -7.87
CA SER A 158 4.31 12.86 -8.20
C SER A 158 5.77 12.37 -8.12
N ALA A 159 6.11 11.56 -7.11
CA ALA A 159 7.43 10.93 -7.02
C ALA A 159 7.71 10.02 -8.22
N ASN A 160 6.68 9.34 -8.72
CA ASN A 160 6.78 8.52 -9.92
C ASN A 160 6.82 9.34 -11.23
N LYS A 161 6.40 10.60 -11.23
CA LYS A 161 6.61 11.53 -12.35
C LYS A 161 8.05 12.04 -12.40
N ASP A 162 8.73 12.17 -11.25
CA ASP A 162 10.15 12.50 -11.17
C ASP A 162 11.05 11.32 -11.59
N ASN A 163 10.55 10.09 -11.50
CA ASN A 163 11.12 8.91 -12.17
C ASN A 163 10.74 8.88 -13.68
N SER A 164 10.67 10.08 -14.29
CA SER A 164 10.30 10.36 -15.69
C SER A 164 11.07 9.50 -16.68
N THR A 165 12.29 9.09 -16.33
CA THR A 165 13.19 8.37 -17.23
C THR A 165 12.64 7.02 -17.70
N LEU A 166 12.03 6.21 -16.82
CA LEU A 166 11.48 4.91 -17.24
C LEU A 166 10.19 5.06 -18.04
N ARG A 167 9.31 5.96 -17.56
CA ARG A 167 8.05 6.32 -18.21
C ARG A 167 8.28 6.86 -19.62
N ASP A 168 9.21 7.79 -19.76
CA ASP A 168 9.56 8.43 -21.03
C ASP A 168 10.23 7.44 -21.97
N LYS A 169 11.09 6.54 -21.45
CA LYS A 169 11.70 5.46 -22.25
C LYS A 169 10.65 4.44 -22.73
N LEU A 170 9.70 4.04 -21.88
CA LEU A 170 8.60 3.14 -22.27
C LEU A 170 7.67 3.81 -23.29
N LYS A 171 7.40 5.11 -23.13
CA LYS A 171 6.58 5.88 -24.08
C LYS A 171 7.28 6.03 -25.43
N GLN A 172 8.57 6.40 -25.44
CA GLN A 172 9.35 6.45 -26.69
C GLN A 172 9.42 5.09 -27.38
N LEU A 173 9.55 4.01 -26.61
CA LEU A 173 9.58 2.66 -27.15
C LEU A 173 8.22 2.29 -27.78
N GLN A 174 7.10 2.65 -27.15
CA GLN A 174 5.76 2.46 -27.70
C GLN A 174 5.53 3.31 -28.96
N ASP A 175 5.88 4.60 -28.91
CA ASP A 175 5.74 5.51 -30.05
C ASP A 175 6.57 5.02 -31.27
N ALA A 176 7.75 4.43 -31.04
CA ALA A 176 8.56 3.83 -32.08
C ALA A 176 7.94 2.56 -32.68
N TYR A 177 7.31 1.72 -31.86
CA TYR A 177 6.60 0.53 -32.31
C TYR A 177 5.34 0.90 -33.12
N ASP A 178 4.53 1.84 -32.64
CA ASP A 178 3.32 2.31 -33.31
C ASP A 178 3.64 3.02 -34.65
N ALA A 179 4.81 3.65 -34.75
CA ALA A 179 5.34 4.22 -35.99
C ALA A 179 5.95 3.18 -36.95
N GLY A 180 6.00 1.89 -36.56
CA GLY A 180 6.60 0.81 -37.34
C GLY A 180 8.13 0.88 -37.44
N LEU A 181 8.79 1.65 -36.56
CA LEU A 181 10.25 1.82 -36.56
C LEU A 181 10.98 0.65 -35.89
N ILE A 182 10.27 -0.14 -35.07
CA ILE A 182 10.77 -1.35 -34.42
C ILE A 182 9.74 -2.47 -34.51
N ASP A 183 10.21 -3.70 -34.60
CA ASP A 183 9.37 -4.90 -34.62
C ASP A 183 8.94 -5.34 -33.22
N ASP A 184 7.97 -6.26 -33.17
CA ASP A 184 7.43 -6.86 -31.94
C ASP A 184 8.52 -7.45 -31.05
N GLU A 185 9.50 -8.14 -31.64
CA GLU A 185 10.57 -8.80 -30.90
C GLU A 185 11.48 -7.76 -30.21
N THR A 186 11.84 -6.71 -30.93
CA THR A 186 12.67 -5.61 -30.42
C THR A 186 11.93 -4.78 -29.39
N PHE A 187 10.64 -4.53 -29.59
CA PHE A 187 9.77 -3.86 -28.64
C PHE A 187 9.69 -4.64 -27.32
N ASN A 188 9.38 -5.93 -27.39
CA ASN A 188 9.23 -6.77 -26.20
C ASN A 188 10.55 -6.92 -25.42
N ARG A 189 11.68 -7.15 -26.12
CA ARG A 189 13.01 -7.21 -25.50
C ARG A 189 13.38 -5.92 -24.78
N LYS A 190 13.28 -4.76 -25.46
CA LYS A 190 13.64 -3.46 -24.87
C LYS A 190 12.73 -3.09 -23.71
N LYS A 191 11.45 -3.48 -23.76
CA LYS A 191 10.50 -3.30 -22.67
C LYS A 191 10.93 -4.12 -21.46
N GLU A 192 11.28 -5.40 -21.65
CA GLU A 192 11.74 -6.29 -20.58
C GLU A 192 13.06 -5.81 -19.95
N ASP A 193 14.03 -5.40 -20.77
CA ASP A 193 15.30 -4.82 -20.31
C ASP A 193 15.08 -3.57 -19.45
N LEU A 194 14.21 -2.65 -19.89
CA LEU A 194 13.89 -1.43 -19.16
C LEU A 194 13.22 -1.70 -17.81
N LEU A 195 12.43 -2.77 -17.72
CA LEU A 195 11.72 -3.16 -16.52
C LEU A 195 12.60 -3.93 -15.53
N SER A 196 13.64 -4.61 -16.03
CA SER A 196 14.63 -5.34 -15.21
C SER A 196 15.73 -4.43 -14.62
N ALA A 197 15.92 -3.24 -15.19
CA ALA A 197 16.95 -2.28 -14.80
C ALA A 197 16.55 -1.35 -13.63
N PHE A 198 15.36 -1.54 -13.08
CA PHE A 198 14.80 -0.79 -11.95
C PHE A 198 14.25 -1.75 -10.89
#